data_AF-A0A3D1WR61-F1
#
_entry.id   AF-A0A3D1WR61-F1
#
_cell.length_a   1.000
_cell.length_b   1.000
_cell.length_c   1.000
_cell.angle_alpha   90.00
_cell.angle_beta   90.00
_cell.angle_gamma   90.00
#
_symmetry.space_group_name_H-M   'P 1'
#
loop_
_entity.id
_entity.type
_entity.pdbx_description
1 polymer ?
#
loop_
_entity_poly.entity_id
_entity_poly.type
_entity_poly.pdbx_seq_one_letter_code
_entity_poly.pdbx_strand_id
1 'polypeptide(L)'
;PLDDEGNHLGDPLTTWFRHKRIETANTHGTGCTLSSAIACALAQGMNLADAVNAGKAYLTGALAAGLNMGKGSGPVNHMWQY
;
A
#
# COMPACT_ATOMS: atom_id res chain seq x y z
N PRO A 1 -10.77 15.18 17.76
CA PRO A 1 -10.45 16.15 16.68
C PRO A 1 -9.43 15.50 15.73
N LEU A 2 -9.33 15.89 14.45
CA LEU A 2 -8.23 15.42 13.59
C LEU A 2 -7.12 16.48 13.56
N ASP A 3 -5.84 16.09 13.50
CA ASP A 3 -4.75 17.04 13.22
C ASP A 3 -4.75 17.46 11.74
N ASP A 4 -3.86 18.39 11.37
CA ASP A 4 -3.73 18.90 9.99
C ASP A 4 -3.36 17.82 8.98
N GLU A 5 -2.93 16.65 9.45
CA GLU A 5 -2.71 15.50 8.61
C GLU A 5 -3.97 14.63 8.49
N GLY A 6 -4.90 14.69 9.44
CA GLY A 6 -6.12 13.88 9.48
C GLY A 6 -6.05 12.72 10.47
N ASN A 7 -5.12 12.74 11.44
CA ASN A 7 -5.02 11.76 12.51
C ASN A 7 -5.95 12.14 13.67
N HIS A 8 -6.59 11.18 14.34
CA HIS A 8 -7.30 11.46 15.59
C HIS A 8 -6.33 12.03 16.64
N LEU A 9 -6.42 13.34 16.88
CA LEU A 9 -5.81 14.01 18.03
C LEU A 9 -6.34 13.35 19.30
N GLY A 10 -5.50 12.52 19.92
CA GLY A 10 -5.70 12.02 21.28
C GLY A 10 -6.04 10.54 21.45
N ASP A 11 -6.04 9.70 20.40
CA ASP A 11 -6.14 8.23 20.59
C ASP A 11 -4.75 7.57 20.50
N PRO A 12 -4.13 7.19 21.64
CA PRO A 12 -2.82 6.56 21.66
C PRO A 12 -2.80 5.15 21.04
N LEU A 13 -3.96 4.58 20.68
CA LEU A 13 -4.06 3.24 20.13
C LEU A 13 -4.08 3.21 18.59
N THR A 14 -4.22 4.36 17.93
CA THR A 14 -4.36 4.43 16.47
C THR A 14 -3.10 5.00 15.81
N THR A 15 -2.60 4.34 14.76
CA THR A 15 -1.49 4.82 13.93
C THR A 15 -1.93 4.98 12.48
N TRP A 16 -1.59 6.12 11.88
CA TRP A 16 -1.92 6.42 10.47
C TRP A 16 -0.73 6.18 9.55
N PHE A 17 -0.98 5.46 8.44
CA PHE A 17 0.03 5.10 7.45
C PHE A 17 -0.25 5.77 6.11
N ARG A 18 0.53 6.82 5.81
CA ARG A 18 0.31 7.71 4.66
C ARG A 18 1.20 7.34 3.49
N HIS A 19 0.68 7.42 2.27
CA HIS A 19 1.44 7.29 1.03
C HIS A 19 0.81 8.16 -0.05
N LYS A 20 1.60 8.55 -1.05
CA LYS A 20 1.12 9.32 -2.20
C LYS A 20 0.04 8.54 -2.95
N ARG A 21 -1.08 9.20 -3.25
CA ARG A 21 -2.10 8.67 -4.17
C ARG A 21 -1.51 8.66 -5.59
N ILE A 22 -1.55 7.49 -6.23
CA ILE A 22 -1.09 7.32 -7.60
C ILE A 22 -2.31 7.37 -8.52
N GLU A 23 -2.32 8.33 -9.44
CA GLU A 23 -3.36 8.44 -10.46
C GLU A 23 -3.08 7.41 -11.56
N THR A 24 -3.85 6.33 -11.58
CA THR A 24 -3.69 5.22 -12.53
C THR A 24 -5.00 4.46 -12.72
N ALA A 25 -5.20 3.89 -13.91
CA ALA A 25 -6.31 2.97 -14.18
C ALA A 25 -6.02 1.54 -13.66
N ASN A 26 -4.77 1.25 -13.32
CA ASN A 26 -4.31 -0.10 -12.96
C ASN A 26 -4.54 -0.39 -11.47
N THR A 27 -5.80 -0.52 -11.05
CA THR A 27 -6.20 -0.63 -9.64
C THR A 27 -6.69 -2.03 -9.23
N HIS A 28 -6.82 -2.95 -10.18
CA HIS A 28 -7.24 -4.31 -9.89
C HIS A 28 -6.17 -5.04 -9.06
N GLY A 29 -6.60 -5.73 -8.00
CA GLY A 29 -5.70 -6.45 -7.10
C GLY A 29 -4.98 -5.60 -6.05
N THR A 30 -5.26 -4.30 -5.94
CA THR A 30 -4.64 -3.41 -4.93
C THR A 30 -4.76 -3.94 -3.49
N GLY A 31 -5.96 -4.31 -3.06
CA GLY A 31 -6.20 -4.85 -1.71
C GLY A 31 -5.48 -6.18 -1.48
N CYS A 32 -5.59 -7.12 -2.42
CA CYS A 32 -4.90 -8.42 -2.33
C CYS A 32 -3.38 -8.24 -2.26
N THR A 33 -2.83 -7.33 -3.06
CA THR A 33 -1.40 -7.01 -3.09
C THR A 33 -0.95 -6.42 -1.77
N LEU A 34 -1.69 -5.44 -1.23
CA LEU A 34 -1.37 -4.84 0.06
C LEU A 34 -1.33 -5.89 1.18
N SER A 35 -2.39 -6.69 1.32
CA SER A 35 -2.47 -7.71 2.35
C SER A 35 -1.37 -8.77 2.20
N SER A 36 -1.07 -9.18 0.97
CA SER A 36 -0.01 -10.16 0.71
C SER A 36 1.38 -9.61 1.06
N ALA A 37 1.67 -8.36 0.68
CA ALA A 37 2.94 -7.71 1.00
C ALA A 37 3.14 -7.55 2.52
N ILE A 38 2.08 -7.17 3.25
CA ILE A 38 2.12 -7.10 4.72
C ILE A 38 2.38 -8.48 5.32
N ALA A 39 1.66 -9.52 4.87
CA ALA A 39 1.86 -10.88 5.35
C ALA A 39 3.29 -11.38 5.09
N CYS A 40 3.86 -11.10 3.93
CA CYS A 40 5.26 -11.43 3.62
C CYS A 40 6.25 -10.69 4.52
N ALA A 41 6.05 -9.40 4.76
CA ALA A 41 6.91 -8.60 5.65
C ALA A 41 6.86 -9.11 7.10
N LEU A 42 5.67 -9.48 7.60
CA LEU A 42 5.52 -10.14 8.90
C LEU A 42 6.24 -11.48 8.95
N ALA A 43 6.13 -12.30 7.89
CA ALA A 43 6.83 -13.58 7.81
C ALA A 43 8.37 -13.41 7.76
N GLN A 44 8.87 -12.26 7.33
CA GLN A 44 10.29 -11.88 7.39
C GLN A 44 10.73 -11.34 8.76
N GLY A 45 9.82 -11.27 9.74
CA GLY A 45 10.14 -10.87 11.11
C GLY A 45 9.99 -9.37 11.39
N MET A 46 9.41 -8.59 10.47
CA MET A 46 9.09 -7.19 10.76
C MET A 46 7.98 -7.10 11.81
N ASN A 47 8.01 -6.05 12.63
CA ASN A 47 6.85 -5.73 13.48
C ASN A 47 5.67 -5.23 12.63
N LEU A 48 4.48 -5.15 13.23
CA LEU A 48 3.25 -4.81 12.52
C LEU A 48 3.31 -3.43 11.83
N ALA A 49 3.82 -2.40 12.50
CA ALA A 49 3.86 -1.05 11.95
C ALA A 49 4.80 -0.98 10.73
N ASP A 50 5.98 -1.60 10.83
CA ASP A 50 6.95 -1.66 9.74
C ASP A 50 6.43 -2.51 8.58
N ALA A 51 5.75 -3.63 8.87
CA ALA A 51 5.14 -4.47 7.84
C ALA A 51 4.03 -3.73 7.07
N VAL A 52 3.19 -2.95 7.76
CA VAL A 52 2.17 -2.10 7.11
C VAL A 52 2.83 -1.02 6.25
N ASN A 53 3.86 -0.35 6.75
CA ASN A 53 4.63 0.63 5.98
C ASN A 53 5.27 0.01 4.73
N ALA A 54 5.92 -1.15 4.87
CA ALA A 54 6.53 -1.87 3.76
C ALA A 54 5.50 -2.30 2.71
N GLY A 55 4.34 -2.83 3.14
CA GLY A 55 3.26 -3.19 2.24
C GLY A 55 2.68 -2.01 1.47
N LYS A 56 2.52 -0.85 2.14
CA LYS A 56 2.09 0.41 1.51
C LYS A 56 3.10 0.89 0.47
N ALA A 57 4.39 0.87 0.80
CA ALA A 57 5.47 1.24 -0.12
C ALA A 57 5.50 0.33 -1.35
N TYR A 58 5.38 -0.98 -1.14
CA TYR A 58 5.35 -1.96 -2.23
C TYR A 58 4.15 -1.73 -3.17
N LEU A 59 2.95 -1.55 -2.63
CA LEU A 59 1.77 -1.28 -3.46
C LEU A 59 1.91 0.04 -4.24
N THR A 60 2.43 1.09 -3.62
CA THR A 60 2.65 2.37 -4.29
C THR A 60 3.63 2.24 -5.47
N GLY A 61 4.72 1.49 -5.30
CA GLY A 61 5.64 1.18 -6.39
C GLY A 61 4.96 0.38 -7.52
N ALA A 62 4.20 -0.66 -7.16
CA ALA A 62 3.49 -1.51 -8.12
C ALA A 62 2.43 -0.73 -8.94
N LEU A 63 1.76 0.24 -8.32
CA LEU A 63 0.81 1.14 -8.99
C LEU A 63 1.53 2.15 -9.91
N ALA A 64 2.65 2.69 -9.46
CA ALA A 64 3.43 3.69 -10.19
C ALA A 64 4.14 3.10 -11.42
N ALA A 65 4.60 1.86 -11.33
CA ALA A 65 5.24 1.16 -12.45
C ALA A 65 4.27 0.92 -13.62
N GLY A 66 2.98 0.73 -13.31
CA GLY A 66 1.94 0.49 -14.30
C GLY A 66 2.09 -0.84 -15.05
N LEU A 67 0.97 -1.35 -15.56
CA LEU A 67 0.93 -2.52 -16.42
C LEU A 67 -0.28 -2.38 -17.36
N ASN A 68 -0.04 -1.99 -18.60
CA ASN A 68 -1.11 -1.75 -19.57
C ASN A 68 -1.62 -3.08 -20.14
N MET A 69 -2.50 -3.74 -19.37
CA MET A 69 -3.09 -5.03 -19.73
C MET A 69 -4.61 -4.99 -19.56
N GLY A 70 -5.32 -5.47 -20.59
CA GLY A 70 -6.78 -5.50 -20.61
C GLY A 70 -7.41 -4.20 -21.13
N LYS A 71 -8.75 -4.13 -21.06
CA LYS A 71 -9.56 -3.00 -21.54
C LYS A 71 -10.35 -2.29 -20.41
N GLY A 72 -10.04 -2.59 -19.16
CA GLY A 72 -10.72 -2.08 -17.96
C GLY A 72 -9.73 -1.66 -16.88
N SER A 73 -10.08 -1.82 -15.60
CA SER A 73 -9.13 -1.60 -14.50
C SER A 73 -7.99 -2.61 -14.60
N GLY A 74 -6.83 -2.16 -15.04
CA GLY A 74 -5.66 -3.03 -15.22
C GLY A 74 -5.11 -3.55 -13.89
N PRO A 75 -4.30 -4.62 -13.91
CA PRO A 75 -3.63 -5.16 -12.74
C PRO A 75 -2.48 -4.26 -12.27
N VAL A 76 -2.10 -4.34 -11.00
CA VAL A 76 -0.83 -3.78 -10.51
C VAL A 76 0.37 -4.55 -11.07
N ASN A 77 1.54 -3.90 -11.15
CA ASN A 77 2.77 -4.57 -11.59
C ASN A 77 3.52 -5.17 -10.40
N HIS A 78 3.39 -6.49 -10.18
CA HIS A 78 4.07 -7.18 -9.08
C HIS A 78 5.60 -7.27 -9.24
N MET A 79 6.12 -7.16 -10.46
CA MET A 79 7.55 -7.32 -10.76
C MET A 79 8.30 -5.99 -10.78
N TRP A 80 7.72 -4.93 -10.21
CA TRP A 80 8.29 -3.57 -10.27
C TRP A 80 9.62 -3.38 -9.52
N GLN A 81 9.94 -4.27 -8.57
CA GLN A 81 11.11 -4.18 -7.67
C GLN A 81 12.11 -5.33 -7.86
N TYR A 82 12.10 -5.97 -9.04
CA TYR A 82 13.05 -7.02 -9.41
C TYR A 82 14.35 -6.46 -9.99
#